data_AF-A0A7S1U8F5-F1
#
_entry.id   AF-A0A7S1U8F5-F1
#
_cell.length_a   1.000
_cell.length_b   1.000
_cell.length_c   1.000
_cell.angle_alpha   90.00
_cell.angle_beta   90.00
_cell.angle_gamma   90.00
#
_symmetry.space_group_name_H-M   'P 1'
#
loop_
_entity.id
_entity.type
_entity.pdbx_description
1 polymer ?
#
loop_
_entity_poly.entity_id
_entity_poly.type
_entity_poly.pdbx_seq_one_letter_code
_entity_poly.pdbx_strand_id
1 'polypeptide(L)'
;DAALGAVDAALGAAPALGAVAGAAAAVLVCLGSMHGYYHVVVLPLILIEMGSGGAALFGTLDEATLAVNSLALCAANALLPRRSLDAPARAHEAHAAAMGLRINFWWGDYIEAAYPFMERDAFTFGATLAGSALAGAVTGYWRVRSSAYLPLPLAIWASNEPAFAALAYLAMFLPPFLVELARNAAAKPKAS
;
A
#
# COMPACT_ATOMS: atom_id res chain seq x y z
N ASP A 1 5.34 -24.51 12.72
CA ASP A 1 6.11 -23.87 13.81
C ASP A 1 7.62 -23.92 13.64
N ALA A 2 8.28 -25.09 13.57
CA ALA A 2 9.75 -25.14 13.41
C ALA A 2 10.29 -24.58 12.07
N ALA A 3 9.60 -24.82 10.94
CA ALA A 3 10.04 -24.36 9.62
C ALA A 3 9.90 -22.83 9.46
N LEU A 4 8.79 -22.26 9.94
CA LEU A 4 8.59 -20.80 9.98
C LEU A 4 9.64 -20.15 10.89
N GLY A 5 9.92 -20.72 12.07
CA GLY A 5 10.98 -20.24 12.96
C GLY A 5 12.38 -20.28 12.34
N ALA A 6 12.70 -21.31 11.55
CA ALA A 6 13.98 -21.42 10.86
C ALA A 6 14.14 -20.38 9.73
N VAL A 7 13.08 -20.13 8.96
CA VAL A 7 13.06 -19.06 7.94
C VAL A 7 13.21 -17.70 8.61
N ASP A 8 12.50 -17.48 9.72
CA ASP A 8 12.52 -16.23 10.46
C ASP A 8 13.90 -15.95 11.10
N ALA A 9 14.57 -17.00 11.57
CA ALA A 9 15.95 -16.94 12.04
C ALA A 9 16.96 -16.69 10.90
N ALA A 10 16.77 -17.33 9.73
CA ALA A 10 17.62 -17.13 8.56
C ALA A 10 17.49 -15.71 7.97
N LEU A 11 16.27 -15.17 7.91
CA LEU A 11 16.03 -13.78 7.51
C LEU A 11 16.58 -12.80 8.54
N GLY A 12 16.50 -13.13 9.83
CA GLY A 12 17.14 -12.35 10.90
C GLY A 12 18.67 -12.32 10.81
N ALA A 13 19.30 -13.39 10.32
CA ALA A 13 20.75 -13.45 10.13
C ALA A 13 21.24 -12.67 8.89
N ALA A 14 20.35 -12.37 7.94
CA ALA A 14 20.67 -11.67 6.69
C ALA A 14 19.61 -10.58 6.37
N PRO A 15 19.69 -9.39 7.01
CA PRO A 15 18.73 -8.31 6.81
C PRO A 15 18.55 -7.88 5.34
N ALA A 16 19.61 -7.95 4.54
CA ALA A 16 19.54 -7.68 3.10
C ALA A 16 18.68 -8.70 2.34
N LEU A 17 18.71 -9.97 2.73
CA LEU A 17 17.84 -10.99 2.16
C LEU A 17 16.38 -10.78 2.60
N GLY A 18 16.18 -10.37 3.86
CA GLY A 18 14.89 -9.92 4.38
C GLY A 18 14.29 -8.79 3.55
N ALA A 19 15.09 -7.77 3.22
CA ALA A 19 14.66 -6.67 2.37
C ALA A 19 14.22 -7.13 0.97
N VAL A 20 15.01 -7.98 0.31
CA VAL A 20 14.67 -8.51 -1.03
C VAL A 20 13.40 -9.36 -0.98
N ALA A 21 13.27 -10.23 0.02
CA ALA A 21 12.09 -11.07 0.19
C ALA A 21 10.84 -10.24 0.48
N GLY A 22 10.94 -9.25 1.36
CA GLY A 22 9.85 -8.34 1.68
C GLY A 22 9.42 -7.48 0.50
N ALA A 23 10.38 -6.97 -0.29
CA ALA A 23 10.09 -6.22 -1.51
C ALA A 23 9.33 -7.09 -2.54
N ALA A 24 9.79 -8.32 -2.76
CA ALA A 24 9.11 -9.26 -3.65
C ALA A 24 7.71 -9.61 -3.14
N ALA A 25 7.56 -9.89 -1.85
CA ALA A 25 6.27 -10.20 -1.23
C ALA A 25 5.28 -9.03 -1.36
N ALA A 26 5.72 -7.79 -1.11
CA ALA A 26 4.87 -6.61 -1.23
C ALA A 26 4.37 -6.39 -2.67
N VAL A 27 5.26 -6.54 -3.67
CA VAL A 27 4.86 -6.47 -5.08
C VAL A 27 3.85 -7.57 -5.41
N LEU A 28 4.05 -8.79 -4.92
CA LEU A 28 3.12 -9.89 -5.13
C LEU A 28 1.77 -9.66 -4.44
N VAL A 29 1.73 -9.06 -3.25
CA VAL A 29 0.47 -8.68 -2.57
C VAL A 29 -0.28 -7.63 -3.40
N CYS A 30 0.41 -6.58 -3.84
CA CYS A 30 -0.18 -5.54 -4.70
C CYS A 30 -0.76 -6.13 -5.99
N LEU A 31 0.02 -6.94 -6.71
CA LEU A 31 -0.45 -7.60 -7.94
C LEU A 31 -1.57 -8.60 -7.67
N GLY A 32 -1.46 -9.37 -6.58
CA GLY A 32 -2.44 -10.36 -6.17
C GLY A 32 -3.80 -9.74 -5.87
N SER A 33 -3.81 -8.55 -5.26
CA SER A 33 -5.04 -7.81 -4.96
C SER A 33 -5.80 -7.38 -6.22
N MET A 34 -5.10 -6.82 -7.20
CA MET A 34 -5.72 -6.42 -8.47
C MET A 34 -6.29 -7.59 -9.29
N HIS A 35 -5.67 -8.77 -9.21
CA HIS A 35 -6.07 -9.93 -10.01
C HIS A 35 -7.00 -10.90 -9.27
N GLY A 36 -7.51 -10.51 -8.10
CA GLY A 36 -8.47 -11.32 -7.32
C GLY A 36 -7.86 -12.50 -6.56
N TYR A 37 -6.52 -12.58 -6.46
CA TYR A 37 -5.84 -13.60 -5.65
C TYR A 37 -5.83 -13.27 -4.15
N TYR A 38 -6.33 -12.08 -3.77
CA TYR A 38 -6.35 -11.63 -2.39
C TYR A 38 -6.98 -12.65 -1.43
N HIS A 39 -8.25 -13.02 -1.68
CA HIS A 39 -9.00 -13.90 -0.79
C HIS A 39 -8.53 -15.36 -0.83
N VAL A 40 -7.83 -15.77 -1.89
CA VAL A 40 -7.41 -17.16 -2.09
C VAL A 40 -5.99 -17.41 -1.58
N VAL A 41 -5.13 -16.39 -1.59
CA VAL A 41 -3.71 -16.52 -1.25
C VAL A 41 -3.29 -15.56 -0.14
N VAL A 42 -3.46 -14.25 -0.34
CA VAL A 42 -2.92 -13.22 0.56
C VAL A 42 -3.61 -13.26 1.92
N LEU A 43 -4.94 -13.19 1.95
CA LEU A 43 -5.74 -13.20 3.18
C LEU A 43 -5.50 -14.48 4.01
N PRO A 44 -5.53 -15.71 3.43
CA PRO A 44 -5.16 -16.91 4.18
C PRO A 44 -3.76 -16.86 4.79
N LEU A 45 -2.76 -16.32 4.09
CA LEU A 45 -1.39 -16.17 4.62
C LEU A 45 -1.35 -15.21 5.81
N ILE A 46 -2.04 -14.06 5.72
CA ILE A 46 -2.18 -13.10 6.81
C ILE A 46 -2.81 -13.77 8.04
N LEU A 47 -3.91 -14.50 7.86
CA LEU A 47 -4.62 -15.16 8.95
C LEU A 47 -3.78 -16.26 9.63
N ILE A 48 -3.01 -17.03 8.85
CA ILE A 48 -2.08 -18.03 9.41
C ILE A 48 -1.00 -17.35 10.26
N GLU A 49 -0.44 -16.25 9.79
CA GLU A 49 0.59 -15.50 10.52
C GLU A 49 0.02 -14.85 11.78
N MET A 50 -1.14 -14.19 11.68
CA MET A 50 -1.83 -13.56 12.81
C MET A 50 -2.30 -14.58 13.85
N GLY A 51 -2.73 -15.77 13.42
CA GLY A 51 -3.13 -16.86 14.33
C GLY A 51 -2.01 -17.35 15.25
N SER A 52 -0.75 -17.02 14.92
CA SER A 52 0.44 -17.42 15.67
C SER A 52 0.96 -16.36 16.65
N GLY A 53 0.45 -15.11 16.60
CA GLY A 53 1.02 -14.02 17.42
C GLY A 53 0.45 -12.61 17.26
N GLY A 54 -0.70 -12.42 16.60
CA GLY A 54 -1.40 -11.13 16.46
C GLY A 54 -0.75 -10.11 15.50
N ALA A 55 0.57 -9.96 15.52
CA ALA A 55 1.33 -9.10 14.61
C ALA A 55 1.96 -9.91 13.47
N ALA A 56 1.74 -9.49 12.23
CA ALA A 56 2.10 -10.20 11.01
C ALA A 56 2.93 -9.33 10.04
N LEU A 57 3.94 -9.91 9.41
CA LEU A 57 4.67 -9.31 8.30
C LEU A 57 3.72 -9.10 7.12
N PHE A 58 2.96 -10.13 6.73
CA PHE A 58 1.98 -10.02 5.65
C PHE A 58 0.86 -9.04 6.00
N GLY A 59 0.49 -8.91 7.28
CA GLY A 59 -0.45 -7.87 7.71
C GLY A 59 0.11 -6.45 7.55
N THR A 60 1.41 -6.27 7.75
CA THR A 60 2.09 -4.98 7.49
C THR A 60 2.17 -4.68 5.99
N LEU A 61 2.44 -5.71 5.17
CA LEU A 61 2.48 -5.58 3.72
C LEU A 61 1.10 -5.30 3.13
N ASP A 62 0.06 -5.92 3.67
CA ASP A 62 -1.34 -5.66 3.33
C ASP A 62 -1.70 -4.18 3.55
N GLU A 63 -1.51 -3.70 4.78
CA GLU A 63 -1.75 -2.30 5.15
C GLU A 63 -0.97 -1.32 4.26
N ALA A 64 0.32 -1.61 4.01
CA ALA A 64 1.13 -0.77 3.14
C ALA A 64 0.58 -0.79 1.69
N THR A 65 0.55 -1.96 1.07
CA THR A 65 0.33 -2.08 -0.38
C THR A 65 -1.12 -1.87 -0.80
N LEU A 66 -2.07 -1.99 0.12
CA LEU A 66 -3.48 -1.77 -0.12
C LEU A 66 -3.95 -0.44 0.47
N ALA A 67 -4.05 -0.33 1.80
CA ALA A 67 -4.63 0.84 2.45
C ALA A 67 -3.80 2.11 2.21
N VAL A 68 -2.48 2.07 2.43
CA VAL A 68 -1.61 3.24 2.25
C VAL A 68 -1.41 3.60 0.78
N ASN A 69 -1.35 2.60 -0.11
CA ASN A 69 -1.36 2.84 -1.55
C ASN A 69 -2.63 3.60 -2.00
N SER A 70 -3.79 3.11 -1.57
CA SER A 70 -5.07 3.74 -1.88
C SER A 70 -5.17 5.14 -1.28
N LEU A 71 -4.71 5.31 -0.04
CA LEU A 71 -4.57 6.60 0.63
C LEU A 71 -3.74 7.58 -0.21
N ALA A 72 -2.61 7.15 -0.75
CA ALA A 72 -1.72 7.98 -1.56
C ALA A 72 -2.38 8.47 -2.85
N LEU A 73 -3.01 7.57 -3.62
CA LEU A 73 -3.66 7.92 -4.88
C LEU A 73 -4.92 8.75 -4.67
N CYS A 74 -5.69 8.44 -3.62
CA CYS A 74 -6.82 9.24 -3.20
C CYS A 74 -6.39 10.63 -2.73
N ALA A 75 -5.30 10.76 -1.98
CA ALA A 75 -4.75 12.06 -1.56
C ALA A 75 -4.35 12.91 -2.77
N ALA A 76 -3.66 12.32 -3.75
CA ALA A 76 -3.23 13.02 -4.95
C ALA A 76 -4.43 13.53 -5.77
N ASN A 77 -5.45 12.69 -5.97
CA ASN A 77 -6.64 13.07 -6.76
C ASN A 77 -7.63 13.97 -6.00
N ALA A 78 -7.66 13.91 -4.66
CA ALA A 78 -8.41 14.88 -3.86
C ALA A 78 -7.76 16.26 -3.88
N LEU A 79 -6.42 16.32 -3.86
CA LEU A 79 -5.65 17.57 -3.89
C LEU A 79 -5.64 18.21 -5.28
N LEU A 80 -5.34 17.41 -6.30
CA LEU A 80 -5.25 17.86 -7.68
C LEU A 80 -5.87 16.80 -8.60
N PRO A 81 -7.20 16.82 -8.80
CA PRO A 81 -7.86 15.93 -9.74
C PRO A 81 -7.40 16.23 -11.17
N ARG A 82 -7.51 15.24 -12.06
CA ARG A 82 -6.86 15.29 -13.38
C ARG A 82 -7.39 16.44 -14.24
N ARG A 83 -6.49 17.29 -14.75
CA ARG A 83 -6.85 18.51 -15.52
C ARG A 83 -7.53 18.24 -16.86
N SER A 84 -7.36 17.05 -17.43
CA SER A 84 -8.00 16.65 -18.68
C SER A 84 -9.49 16.31 -18.53
N LEU A 85 -10.00 16.18 -17.30
CA LEU A 85 -11.43 16.03 -17.05
C LEU A 85 -12.14 17.39 -17.21
N ASP A 86 -13.39 17.37 -17.67
CA ASP A 86 -14.24 18.55 -17.60
C ASP A 86 -14.61 18.88 -16.14
N ALA A 87 -15.13 20.08 -15.91
CA ALA A 87 -15.45 20.57 -14.57
C ALA A 87 -16.32 19.62 -13.73
N PRO A 88 -17.45 19.06 -14.23
CA PRO A 88 -18.28 18.17 -13.42
C PRO A 88 -17.59 16.84 -13.12
N ALA A 89 -16.92 16.21 -14.10
CA ALA A 89 -16.20 14.96 -13.86
C ALA A 89 -15.03 15.15 -12.88
N ARG A 90 -14.33 16.29 -12.95
CA ARG A 90 -13.23 16.64 -12.05
C ARG A 90 -13.71 16.82 -10.61
N ALA A 91 -14.86 17.49 -10.42
CA ALA A 91 -15.45 17.65 -9.09
C ALA A 91 -15.91 16.30 -8.51
N HIS A 92 -16.47 15.44 -9.34
CA HIS A 92 -16.87 14.09 -8.95
C HIS A 92 -15.65 13.23 -8.54
N GLU A 93 -14.58 13.22 -9.35
CA GLU A 93 -13.33 12.52 -9.04
C GLU A 93 -12.71 13.00 -7.72
N ALA A 94 -12.61 14.32 -7.53
CA ALA A 94 -12.07 14.89 -6.29
C ALA A 94 -12.89 14.49 -5.06
N HIS A 95 -14.22 14.49 -5.17
CA HIS A 95 -15.11 14.08 -4.08
C HIS A 95 -14.99 12.58 -3.78
N ALA A 96 -14.97 11.72 -4.80
CA ALA A 96 -14.78 10.29 -4.65
C ALA A 96 -13.42 9.97 -4.01
N ALA A 97 -12.35 10.62 -4.48
CA ALA A 97 -11.02 10.49 -3.93
C ALA A 97 -10.94 10.98 -2.47
N ALA A 98 -11.60 12.09 -2.13
CA ALA A 98 -11.65 12.56 -0.74
C ALA A 98 -12.38 11.57 0.19
N MET A 99 -13.43 10.91 -0.29
CA MET A 99 -14.10 9.85 0.47
C MET A 99 -13.22 8.60 0.61
N GLY A 100 -12.56 8.17 -0.47
CA GLY A 100 -11.61 7.06 -0.44
C GLY A 100 -10.45 7.32 0.53
N LEU A 101 -9.91 8.55 0.54
CA LEU A 101 -8.88 9.00 1.48
C LEU A 101 -9.33 8.84 2.93
N ARG A 102 -10.55 9.29 3.25
CA ARG A 102 -11.11 9.21 4.61
C ARG A 102 -11.33 7.77 5.04
N ILE A 103 -11.85 6.91 4.15
CA ILE A 103 -12.10 5.51 4.45
C ILE A 103 -10.78 4.79 4.74
N ASN A 104 -9.78 4.93 3.86
CA ASN A 104 -8.48 4.28 4.05
C ASN A 104 -7.77 4.78 5.33
N PHE A 105 -7.85 6.07 5.65
CA PHE A 105 -7.21 6.59 6.87
C PHE A 105 -7.86 6.06 8.17
N TRP A 106 -9.19 5.99 8.22
CA TRP A 106 -9.93 5.71 9.45
C TRP A 106 -10.41 4.26 9.61
N TRP A 107 -10.49 3.49 8.52
CA TRP A 107 -11.00 2.11 8.53
C TRP A 107 -10.05 1.08 7.89
N GLY A 108 -9.07 1.52 7.08
CA GLY A 108 -7.90 0.69 6.76
C GLY A 108 -8.05 -0.41 5.70
N ASP A 109 -9.06 -0.38 4.81
CA ASP A 109 -9.15 -1.35 3.71
C ASP A 109 -10.13 -0.91 2.61
N TYR A 110 -9.71 0.01 1.72
CA TYR A 110 -10.51 0.35 0.53
C TYR A 110 -9.62 0.63 -0.67
N ILE A 111 -9.00 -0.43 -1.17
CA ILE A 111 -8.09 -0.38 -2.32
C ILE A 111 -8.81 -0.14 -3.65
N GLU A 112 -10.08 -0.49 -3.76
CA GLU A 112 -10.88 -0.32 -4.98
C GLU A 112 -11.01 1.15 -5.40
N ALA A 113 -10.87 2.09 -4.46
CA ALA A 113 -10.80 3.51 -4.79
C ALA A 113 -9.57 3.87 -5.65
N ALA A 114 -8.51 3.08 -5.57
CA ALA A 114 -7.23 3.34 -6.22
C ALA A 114 -7.12 2.73 -7.63
N TYR A 115 -7.83 1.61 -7.87
CA TYR A 115 -7.74 0.87 -9.14
C TYR A 115 -8.01 1.72 -10.38
N PRO A 116 -9.03 2.61 -10.40
CA PRO A 116 -9.25 3.46 -11.57
C PRO A 116 -8.05 4.36 -11.90
N PHE A 117 -7.27 4.79 -10.91
CA PHE A 117 -6.07 5.61 -11.12
C PHE A 117 -4.90 4.78 -11.64
N MET A 118 -4.73 3.58 -11.09
CA MET A 118 -3.68 2.64 -11.49
C MET A 118 -3.89 2.10 -12.92
N GLU A 119 -5.12 1.74 -13.29
CA GLU A 119 -5.46 1.25 -14.63
C GLU A 119 -5.36 2.34 -15.70
N ARG A 120 -5.63 3.58 -15.31
CA ARG A 120 -5.67 4.74 -16.22
C ARG A 120 -4.28 5.23 -16.63
N ASP A 121 -3.24 5.00 -15.83
CA ASP A 121 -1.89 5.52 -16.10
C ASP A 121 -0.79 4.53 -15.68
N ALA A 122 -0.02 4.07 -16.66
CA ALA A 122 1.06 3.10 -16.44
C ALA A 122 2.19 3.64 -15.56
N PHE A 123 2.41 4.97 -15.51
CA PHE A 123 3.43 5.53 -14.60
C PHE A 123 2.93 5.49 -13.17
N THR A 124 1.67 5.81 -12.92
CA THR A 124 1.03 5.67 -11.60
C THR A 124 1.05 4.22 -11.12
N PHE A 125 0.77 3.28 -12.01
CA PHE A 125 0.89 1.87 -11.71
C PHE A 125 2.35 1.45 -11.39
N GLY A 126 3.31 1.85 -12.23
CA GLY A 126 4.72 1.57 -11.98
C GLY A 126 5.23 2.17 -10.66
N ALA A 127 4.76 3.38 -10.31
CA ALA A 127 5.07 4.04 -9.04
C ALA A 127 4.46 3.29 -7.84
N THR A 128 3.27 2.72 -8.01
CA THR A 128 2.63 1.85 -7.01
C THR A 128 3.46 0.59 -6.75
N LEU A 129 3.97 -0.05 -7.80
CA LEU A 129 4.84 -1.22 -7.66
C LEU A 129 6.18 -0.85 -7.01
N ALA A 130 6.75 0.31 -7.36
CA ALA A 130 7.97 0.82 -6.75
C ALA A 130 7.76 1.14 -5.26
N GLY A 131 6.66 1.80 -4.90
CA GLY A 131 6.27 2.05 -3.51
C GLY A 131 6.08 0.76 -2.73
N SER A 132 5.42 -0.23 -3.33
CA SER A 132 5.24 -1.57 -2.73
C SER A 132 6.58 -2.23 -2.45
N ALA A 133 7.49 -2.23 -3.43
CA ALA A 133 8.82 -2.81 -3.27
C ALA A 133 9.63 -2.10 -2.17
N LEU A 134 9.57 -0.76 -2.09
CA LEU A 134 10.27 0.02 -1.07
C LEU A 134 9.71 -0.25 0.33
N ALA A 135 8.38 -0.22 0.48
CA ALA A 135 7.73 -0.56 1.75
C ALA A 135 8.06 -1.99 2.18
N GLY A 136 7.98 -2.94 1.26
CA GLY A 136 8.37 -4.33 1.49
C GLY A 136 9.84 -4.50 1.88
N ALA A 137 10.74 -3.73 1.27
CA ALA A 137 12.16 -3.74 1.64
C ALA A 137 12.37 -3.26 3.07
N VAL A 138 11.67 -2.19 3.48
CA VAL A 138 11.72 -1.67 4.85
C VAL A 138 11.14 -2.71 5.82
N THR A 139 9.94 -3.22 5.58
CA THR A 139 9.30 -4.19 6.49
C THR A 139 10.12 -5.48 6.61
N GLY A 140 10.68 -5.97 5.51
CA GLY A 140 11.51 -7.17 5.49
C GLY A 140 12.87 -6.98 6.16
N TYR A 141 13.51 -5.82 6.01
CA TYR A 141 14.81 -5.53 6.63
C TYR A 141 14.70 -5.40 8.14
N TRP A 142 13.75 -4.58 8.62
CA TRP A 142 13.55 -4.31 10.04
C TRP A 142 12.57 -5.28 10.72
N ARG A 143 12.06 -6.27 9.97
CA ARG A 143 11.11 -7.29 10.45
C ARG A 143 9.90 -6.65 11.14
N VAL A 144 9.37 -5.61 10.50
CA VAL A 144 8.18 -4.91 10.97
C VAL A 144 6.98 -5.82 10.84
N ARG A 145 6.22 -5.93 11.91
CA ARG A 145 5.01 -6.73 12.03
C ARG A 145 3.91 -5.88 12.66
N SER A 146 2.74 -5.93 12.07
CA SER A 146 1.52 -5.27 12.52
C SER A 146 0.30 -6.10 12.15
N SER A 147 -0.87 -5.73 12.65
CA SER A 147 -2.12 -6.36 12.23
C SER A 147 -2.59 -5.75 10.91
N ALA A 148 -3.24 -6.56 10.08
CA ALA A 148 -4.03 -6.07 8.96
C ALA A 148 -5.34 -5.42 9.46
N TYR A 149 -6.01 -4.64 8.61
CA TYR A 149 -7.35 -4.07 8.83
C TYR A 149 -7.46 -3.11 10.01
N LEU A 150 -6.36 -2.43 10.36
CA LEU A 150 -6.37 -1.40 11.39
C LEU A 150 -6.38 -0.02 10.74
N PRO A 151 -7.06 0.98 11.34
CA PRO A 151 -6.87 2.36 10.95
C PRO A 151 -5.37 2.70 10.98
N LEU A 152 -4.87 3.45 10.01
CA LEU A 152 -3.43 3.68 9.82
C LEU A 152 -2.69 4.12 11.11
N PRO A 153 -3.20 5.05 11.94
CA PRO A 153 -2.53 5.41 13.20
C PRO A 153 -2.44 4.23 14.18
N LEU A 154 -3.46 3.38 14.21
CA LEU A 154 -3.52 2.21 15.05
C LEU A 154 -2.61 1.08 14.51
N ALA A 155 -2.52 0.92 13.20
CA ALA A 155 -1.58 -0.01 12.56
C ALA A 155 -0.12 0.32 12.89
N ILE A 156 0.24 1.62 12.91
CA ILE A 156 1.57 2.07 13.33
C ILE A 156 1.79 1.77 14.81
N TRP A 157 0.83 2.14 15.67
CA TRP A 157 0.94 2.00 17.11
C TRP A 157 0.99 0.54 17.57
N ALA A 158 0.21 -0.33 16.94
CA ALA A 158 0.15 -1.76 17.25
C ALA A 158 1.33 -2.57 16.70
N SER A 159 2.17 -1.96 15.86
CA SER A 159 3.33 -2.65 15.30
C SER A 159 4.42 -2.91 16.35
N ASN A 160 5.23 -3.93 16.13
CA ASN A 160 6.40 -4.20 16.98
C ASN A 160 7.46 -3.09 16.92
N GLU A 161 7.50 -2.33 15.82
CA GLU A 161 8.48 -1.28 15.54
C GLU A 161 7.80 -0.05 14.90
N PRO A 162 7.10 0.80 15.67
CA PRO A 162 6.28 1.89 15.14
C PRO A 162 7.01 2.87 14.23
N ALA A 163 8.28 3.18 14.52
CA ALA A 163 9.09 4.08 13.70
C ALA A 163 9.35 3.49 12.31
N PHE A 164 9.66 2.20 12.24
CA PHE A 164 9.92 1.52 10.97
C PHE A 164 8.63 1.18 10.21
N ALA A 165 7.51 0.96 10.91
CA ALA A 165 6.18 0.89 10.29
C ALA A 165 5.81 2.21 9.61
N ALA A 166 5.97 3.35 10.31
CA ALA A 166 5.74 4.67 9.73
C ALA A 166 6.65 4.93 8.52
N LEU A 167 7.92 4.52 8.59
CA LEU A 167 8.85 4.61 7.46
C LEU A 167 8.39 3.75 6.27
N ALA A 168 7.95 2.52 6.50
CA ALA A 168 7.45 1.64 5.44
C ALA A 168 6.21 2.21 4.76
N TYR A 169 5.27 2.74 5.54
CA TYR A 169 4.07 3.38 5.00
C TYR A 169 4.40 4.67 4.24
N LEU A 170 5.36 5.47 4.73
CA LEU A 170 5.84 6.64 3.97
C LEU A 170 6.52 6.25 2.66
N ALA A 171 7.32 5.16 2.68
CA ALA A 171 7.99 4.62 1.50
C ALA A 171 6.99 4.08 0.46
N MET A 172 5.86 3.54 0.90
CA MET A 172 4.72 3.22 0.02
C MET A 172 4.05 4.48 -0.52
N PHE A 173 3.76 5.45 0.36
CA PHE A 173 2.90 6.59 0.04
C PHE A 173 3.52 7.52 -0.99
N LEU A 174 4.79 7.89 -0.81
CA LEU A 174 5.42 8.97 -1.58
C LEU A 174 5.49 8.69 -3.08
N PRO A 175 5.96 7.53 -3.58
CA PRO A 175 6.08 7.30 -5.01
C PRO A 175 4.77 7.44 -5.80
N PRO A 176 3.68 6.71 -5.49
CA PRO A 176 2.42 6.85 -6.21
C PRO A 176 1.79 8.23 -6.02
N PHE A 177 1.88 8.83 -4.82
CA PHE A 177 1.36 10.18 -4.58
C PHE A 177 2.03 11.23 -5.48
N LEU A 178 3.35 11.27 -5.50
CA LEU A 178 4.11 12.27 -6.25
C LEU A 178 3.96 12.07 -7.76
N VAL A 179 3.97 10.82 -8.23
CA VAL A 179 3.77 10.52 -9.65
C VAL A 179 2.36 10.90 -10.07
N GLU A 180 1.31 10.48 -9.36
CA GLU A 180 -0.06 10.82 -9.73
C GLU A 180 -0.29 12.34 -9.72
N LEU A 181 0.26 13.05 -8.73
CA LEU A 181 0.19 14.51 -8.68
C LEU A 181 0.84 15.16 -9.91
N ALA A 182 2.03 14.68 -10.30
CA ALA A 182 2.73 15.16 -11.49
C ALA A 182 1.95 14.81 -12.79
N ARG A 183 1.37 13.61 -12.87
CA ARG A 183 0.55 13.17 -14.01
C ARG A 183 -0.72 14.02 -14.14
N ASN A 184 -1.37 14.32 -13.03
CA ASN A 184 -2.56 15.18 -13.00
C ASN A 184 -2.25 16.62 -13.39
N ALA A 185 -1.10 17.15 -12.94
CA ALA A 185 -0.63 18.48 -13.32
C ALA A 185 -0.24 18.58 -14.80
N ALA A 186 0.41 17.55 -15.35
CA ALA A 186 0.87 17.49 -16.74
C ALA A 186 -0.24 17.18 -17.76
N ALA A 187 -1.42 16.73 -17.30
CA ALA A 187 -2.55 16.44 -18.16
C ALA A 187 -3.01 17.72 -18.89
N LYS A 188 -3.09 17.65 -20.22
CA LYS A 188 -3.56 18.78 -21.04
C LYS A 188 -4.99 19.15 -20.61
N PRO A 189 -5.29 20.43 -20.34
CA PRO A 189 -6.65 20.85 -20.06
C PRO A 189 -7.56 20.49 -21.23
N LYS A 190 -8.74 19.96 -20.93
CA LYS A 190 -9.79 19.86 -21.94
C LYS A 190 -10.17 21.30 -22.34
N ALA A 191 -10.05 21.63 -23.62
CA ALA A 191 -10.56 22.90 -24.13
C ALA A 191 -12.07 22.95 -23.84
N SER A 192 -12.49 24.03 -23.17
CA SER A 192 -13.89 24.32 -22.86
C SER A 192 -14.71 24.52 -24.12
#